data_AF-A0A1Y4MR78-F1
#
_entry.id   AF-A0A1Y4MR78-F1
#
_cell.length_a   1.000
_cell.length_b   1.000
_cell.length_c   1.000
_cell.angle_alpha   90.00
_cell.angle_beta   90.00
_cell.angle_gamma   90.00
#
_symmetry.space_group_name_H-M   'P 1'
#
loop_
_entity.id
_entity.type
_entity.pdbx_description
1 polymer ?
#
loop_
_entity_poly.entity_id
_entity_poly.type
_entity_poly.pdbx_seq_one_letter_code
_entity_poly.pdbx_strand_id
1 'polypeptide(L)'
;MRIVTGIGRTGGHQNAYQAGPAGQEQQAAGAQERLKDLLARQSAGAGASAGGAGGKPKASLPDDQVGQLAAELANARSRFDVQQVAGKAMRALASLRMTAALCEGGDKAKINRMIARMEKLMKRTRVKIRHLDKEEQLERQKRRAEKEQEQKKAGSLRDELNSRRKKRRREEANYAMKEAARDREAAGSGGFFENAAAQSAAPLPPADSFAPAQAGLETAPAEGGTLDVSV
;
A
#
# COMPACT_ATOMS: atom_id res chain seq x y z
N MET A 1 43.77 9.47 -20.59
CA MET A 1 43.74 8.00 -20.75
C MET A 1 42.37 7.50 -20.31
N ARG A 2 41.66 6.83 -21.24
CA ARG A 2 40.50 5.96 -20.96
C ARG A 2 41.02 4.73 -20.18
N ILE A 3 40.23 4.06 -19.33
CA ILE A 3 39.43 2.88 -19.73
C ILE A 3 38.39 2.60 -18.63
N VAL A 4 37.15 2.40 -19.10
CA VAL A 4 35.99 1.76 -18.46
C VAL A 4 36.05 0.25 -18.75
N THR A 5 35.29 -0.58 -18.03
CA THR A 5 34.83 -1.98 -18.31
C THR A 5 35.43 -2.97 -17.30
N GLY A 6 34.74 -3.97 -16.72
CA GLY A 6 33.37 -4.51 -16.79
C GLY A 6 33.33 -5.78 -15.91
N ILE A 7 32.25 -6.03 -15.16
CA ILE A 7 31.28 -7.15 -15.26
C ILE A 7 31.86 -8.59 -15.37
N GLY A 8 31.42 -9.47 -14.46
CA GLY A 8 31.33 -10.95 -14.61
C GLY A 8 32.17 -11.73 -13.58
N ARG A 9 31.63 -12.29 -12.48
CA ARG A 9 30.81 -13.53 -12.32
C ARG A 9 31.51 -14.83 -12.76
N THR A 10 32.14 -15.52 -11.80
CA THR A 10 32.26 -17.00 -11.61
C THR A 10 33.02 -17.19 -10.28
N GLY A 11 32.79 -18.09 -9.35
CA GLY A 11 31.97 -19.29 -9.17
C GLY A 11 32.54 -19.99 -7.93
N GLY A 12 31.77 -20.83 -7.23
CA GLY A 12 32.33 -21.76 -6.24
C GLY A 12 31.62 -21.78 -4.89
N HIS A 13 30.56 -22.59 -4.82
CA HIS A 13 30.12 -23.22 -3.58
C HIS A 13 31.25 -24.07 -2.98
N GLN A 14 31.38 -24.04 -1.63
CA GLN A 14 31.97 -25.01 -0.70
C GLN A 14 32.36 -24.21 0.57
N ASN A 15 31.90 -24.43 1.80
CA ASN A 15 31.38 -25.60 2.49
C ASN A 15 30.43 -25.16 3.60
N ALA A 16 29.21 -25.72 3.61
CA ALA A 16 28.29 -25.69 4.74
C ALA A 16 28.07 -27.13 5.18
N TYR A 17 28.91 -27.62 6.10
CA TYR A 17 28.70 -28.93 6.75
C TYR A 17 29.27 -28.91 8.17
N GLN A 18 28.47 -28.42 9.13
CA GLN A 18 28.27 -29.07 10.44
C GLN A 18 27.36 -28.23 11.34
N ALA A 19 26.05 -28.43 11.19
CA ALA A 19 25.09 -28.20 12.27
C ALA A 19 23.94 -29.18 12.05
N GLY A 20 23.92 -30.25 12.84
CA GLY A 20 22.93 -31.32 12.75
C GLY A 20 21.51 -30.87 13.14
N PRO A 21 20.47 -31.61 12.74
CA PRO A 21 19.05 -31.24 12.89
C PRO A 21 18.45 -31.59 14.26
N ALA A 22 19.25 -31.64 15.33
CA ALA A 22 18.77 -32.13 16.64
C ALA A 22 18.10 -31.06 17.54
N GLY A 23 18.19 -29.77 17.18
CA GLY A 23 17.76 -28.67 18.05
C GLY A 23 16.37 -28.08 17.78
N GLN A 24 15.77 -28.35 16.61
CA GLN A 24 14.49 -27.75 16.22
C GLN A 24 13.27 -28.61 16.59
N GLU A 25 13.42 -29.94 16.69
CA GLU A 25 12.31 -30.84 17.01
C GLU A 25 11.87 -30.75 18.48
N GLN A 26 12.81 -30.52 19.41
CA GLN A 26 12.49 -30.38 20.84
C GLN A 26 11.73 -29.08 21.14
N GLN A 27 11.96 -28.01 20.36
CA GLN A 27 11.24 -26.75 20.53
C GLN A 27 9.83 -26.81 19.92
N ALA A 28 9.64 -27.54 18.82
CA ALA A 28 8.32 -27.77 18.22
C ALA A 28 7.44 -28.69 19.08
N ALA A 29 8.02 -29.73 19.70
CA ALA A 29 7.30 -30.64 20.60
C ALA A 29 6.81 -29.91 21.88
N GLY A 30 7.67 -29.08 22.50
CA GLY A 30 7.29 -28.29 23.66
C GLY A 30 6.25 -27.19 23.37
N ALA A 31 6.23 -26.65 22.15
CA ALA A 31 5.21 -25.67 21.74
C ALA A 31 3.81 -26.29 21.65
N GLN A 32 3.71 -27.55 21.20
CA GLN A 32 2.43 -28.27 21.15
C GLN A 32 1.93 -28.63 22.55
N GLU A 33 2.82 -29.00 23.46
CA GLU A 33 2.45 -29.32 24.85
C GLU A 33 1.93 -28.09 25.60
N ARG A 34 2.60 -26.93 25.43
CA ARG A 34 2.12 -25.65 25.99
C ARG A 34 0.77 -25.22 25.45
N LEU A 35 0.49 -25.52 24.17
CA LEU A 35 -0.81 -25.23 23.56
C LEU A 35 -1.91 -26.13 24.14
N LYS A 36 -1.61 -27.41 24.38
CA LYS A 36 -2.53 -28.35 25.04
C LYS A 36 -2.82 -27.94 26.49
N ASP A 37 -1.81 -27.52 27.24
CA ASP A 37 -1.98 -27.03 28.62
C ASP A 37 -2.82 -25.74 28.69
N LEU A 38 -2.60 -24.81 27.77
CA LEU A 38 -3.42 -23.60 27.69
C LEU A 38 -4.88 -23.90 27.35
N LEU A 39 -5.12 -24.89 26.47
CA LEU A 39 -6.48 -25.31 26.10
C LEU A 39 -7.16 -26.08 27.25
N ALA A 40 -6.43 -26.94 27.95
CA ALA A 40 -6.91 -27.64 29.14
C ALA A 40 -7.22 -26.68 30.30
N ARG A 41 -6.43 -25.62 30.46
CA ARG A 41 -6.67 -24.59 31.47
C ARG A 41 -7.83 -23.66 31.09
N GLN A 42 -8.05 -23.44 29.80
CA GLN A 42 -9.23 -22.70 29.30
C GLN A 42 -10.52 -23.52 29.44
N SER A 43 -10.46 -24.86 29.32
CA SER A 43 -11.62 -25.73 29.58
C SER A 43 -11.87 -25.95 31.08
N ALA A 44 -10.83 -26.00 31.92
CA ALA A 44 -10.97 -26.08 33.37
C ALA A 44 -11.54 -24.80 34.00
N GLY A 45 -11.32 -23.64 33.39
CA GLY A 45 -11.89 -22.35 33.82
C GLY A 45 -13.40 -22.19 33.56
N ALA A 46 -14.03 -23.10 32.82
CA ALA A 46 -15.45 -23.02 32.47
C ALA A 46 -16.36 -23.92 33.33
N GLY A 47 -15.80 -24.69 34.27
CA GLY A 47 -16.54 -25.72 35.04
C GLY A 47 -16.77 -25.45 36.53
N ALA A 48 -16.26 -24.35 37.08
CA ALA A 48 -16.29 -24.10 38.53
C ALA A 48 -17.50 -23.24 38.98
N SER A 49 -18.73 -23.71 38.72
CA SER A 49 -19.92 -23.16 39.39
C SER A 49 -21.13 -24.12 39.41
N ALA A 50 -20.93 -25.40 39.68
CA ALA A 50 -22.06 -26.34 39.89
C ALA A 50 -21.84 -27.19 41.14
N GLY A 51 -22.07 -26.59 42.30
CA GLY A 51 -22.27 -27.31 43.55
C GLY A 51 -23.77 -27.49 43.83
N GLY A 52 -24.18 -28.73 44.12
CA GLY A 52 -25.25 -29.00 45.07
C GLY A 52 -26.62 -29.49 44.56
N ALA A 53 -26.88 -30.76 44.86
CA ALA A 53 -28.16 -31.38 45.25
C ALA A 53 -29.25 -31.67 44.19
N GLY A 54 -29.60 -32.96 44.10
CA GLY A 54 -30.65 -33.54 43.27
C GLY A 54 -32.08 -33.08 43.60
N GLY A 55 -32.43 -31.90 43.09
CA GLY A 55 -33.82 -31.51 42.81
C GLY A 55 -34.09 -31.56 41.31
N LYS A 56 -35.33 -31.90 40.92
CA LYS A 56 -35.85 -31.80 39.54
C LYS A 56 -35.29 -30.54 38.86
N PRO A 57 -34.80 -30.60 37.60
CA PRO A 57 -34.20 -29.45 36.93
C PRO A 57 -35.24 -28.34 36.83
N LYS A 58 -35.19 -27.37 37.75
CA LYS A 58 -35.85 -26.09 37.56
C LYS A 58 -35.08 -25.46 36.42
N ALA A 59 -35.70 -25.32 35.26
CA ALA A 59 -35.12 -24.57 34.15
C ALA A 59 -34.79 -23.17 34.67
N SER A 60 -33.53 -22.94 35.03
CA SER A 60 -33.06 -21.63 35.40
C SER A 60 -33.26 -20.73 34.19
N LEU A 61 -33.93 -19.61 34.40
CA LEU A 61 -34.10 -18.61 33.36
C LEU A 61 -32.70 -18.23 32.83
N PRO A 62 -32.50 -18.17 31.51
CA PRO A 62 -31.24 -17.70 30.94
C PRO A 62 -30.90 -16.30 31.47
N ASP A 63 -29.64 -16.09 31.85
CA ASP A 63 -29.16 -14.77 32.27
C ASP A 63 -29.36 -13.72 31.17
N ASP A 64 -29.70 -12.48 31.56
CA ASP A 64 -29.89 -11.38 30.61
C ASP A 64 -28.56 -10.81 30.09
N GLN A 65 -27.94 -11.54 29.18
CA GLN A 65 -26.69 -11.17 28.51
C GLN A 65 -26.85 -9.94 27.58
N VAL A 66 -28.08 -9.52 27.25
CA VAL A 66 -28.32 -8.41 26.30
C VAL A 66 -27.77 -7.09 26.85
N GLY A 67 -27.88 -6.85 28.15
CA GLY A 67 -27.37 -5.62 28.79
C GLY A 67 -25.85 -5.51 28.71
N GLN A 68 -25.14 -6.60 29.03
CA GLN A 68 -23.68 -6.66 28.96
C GLN A 68 -23.18 -6.50 27.53
N LEU A 69 -23.79 -7.20 26.56
CA LEU A 69 -23.44 -7.08 25.15
C LEU A 69 -23.73 -5.69 24.57
N ALA A 70 -24.76 -5.01 25.07
CA ALA A 70 -25.04 -3.62 24.70
C ALA A 70 -23.97 -2.65 25.23
N ALA A 71 -23.49 -2.85 26.46
CA ALA A 71 -22.38 -2.07 27.01
C ALA A 71 -21.07 -2.34 26.27
N GLU A 72 -20.77 -3.60 25.95
CA GLU A 72 -19.61 -3.98 25.14
C GLU A 72 -19.68 -3.37 23.73
N LEU A 73 -20.87 -3.42 23.10
CA LEU A 73 -21.11 -2.77 21.81
C LEU A 73 -20.91 -1.25 21.88
N ALA A 74 -21.30 -0.59 22.97
CA ALA A 74 -21.10 0.85 23.12
C ALA A 74 -19.61 1.20 23.17
N ASN A 75 -18.84 0.44 23.94
CA ASN A 75 -17.40 0.65 24.13
C ASN A 75 -16.54 0.21 22.94
N ALA A 76 -17.03 -0.68 22.08
CA ALA A 76 -16.32 -1.16 20.90
C ALA A 76 -16.01 -0.02 19.92
N ARG A 77 -14.72 0.29 19.72
CA ARG A 77 -14.28 1.39 18.83
C ARG A 77 -13.93 0.90 17.43
N SER A 78 -13.47 -0.33 17.29
CA SER A 78 -13.06 -0.89 16.00
C SER A 78 -14.13 -1.77 15.38
N ARG A 79 -14.10 -1.90 14.04
CA ARG A 79 -14.95 -2.84 13.30
C ARG A 79 -14.78 -4.28 13.80
N PHE A 80 -13.56 -4.66 14.15
CA PHE A 80 -13.23 -5.99 14.65
C PHE A 80 -13.91 -6.28 16.00
N ASP A 81 -13.83 -5.35 16.95
CA ASP A 81 -14.49 -5.50 18.25
C ASP A 81 -16.00 -5.63 18.10
N VAL A 82 -16.60 -4.82 17.21
CA VAL A 82 -18.04 -4.90 16.92
C VAL A 82 -18.42 -6.25 16.32
N GLN A 83 -17.57 -6.85 15.47
CA GLN A 83 -17.79 -8.19 14.93
C GLN A 83 -17.68 -9.29 16.00
N GLN A 84 -16.76 -9.16 16.96
CA GLN A 84 -16.68 -10.10 18.09
C GLN A 84 -17.95 -10.06 18.94
N VAL A 85 -18.43 -8.87 19.26
CA VAL A 85 -19.71 -8.68 19.97
C VAL A 85 -20.88 -9.25 19.15
N ALA A 86 -20.87 -9.07 17.83
CA ALA A 86 -21.88 -9.67 16.94
C ALA A 86 -21.89 -11.20 17.03
N GLY A 87 -20.72 -11.84 17.04
CA GLY A 87 -20.58 -13.29 17.17
C GLY A 87 -21.09 -13.81 18.52
N LYS A 88 -20.75 -13.11 19.62
CA LYS A 88 -21.29 -13.41 20.96
C LYS A 88 -22.81 -13.28 21.00
N ALA A 89 -23.35 -12.18 20.48
CA ALA A 89 -24.79 -11.92 20.41
C ALA A 89 -25.53 -12.96 19.56
N MET A 90 -24.94 -13.41 18.45
CA MET A 90 -25.54 -14.43 17.59
C MET A 90 -25.61 -15.81 18.28
N ARG A 91 -24.56 -16.20 19.00
CA ARG A 91 -24.57 -17.44 19.81
C ARG A 91 -25.60 -17.36 20.92
N ALA A 92 -25.63 -16.25 21.67
CA ALA A 92 -26.62 -16.02 22.72
C ALA A 92 -28.06 -16.03 22.17
N LEU A 93 -28.32 -15.44 21.01
CA LEU A 93 -29.62 -15.50 20.34
C LEU A 93 -30.01 -16.94 20.00
N ALA A 94 -29.08 -17.74 19.46
CA ALA A 94 -29.33 -19.14 19.15
C ALA A 94 -29.66 -19.94 20.41
N SER A 95 -28.90 -19.75 21.50
CA SER A 95 -29.18 -20.36 22.80
C SER A 95 -30.56 -19.98 23.32
N LEU A 96 -30.94 -18.69 23.27
CA LEU A 96 -32.27 -18.24 23.70
C LEU A 96 -33.40 -18.84 22.86
N ARG A 97 -33.22 -18.98 21.54
CA ARG A 97 -34.21 -19.62 20.67
C ARG A 97 -34.38 -21.10 20.98
N MET A 98 -33.29 -21.80 21.28
CA MET A 98 -33.33 -23.19 21.73
C MET A 98 -34.06 -23.32 23.08
N THR A 99 -33.76 -22.46 24.05
CA THR A 99 -34.46 -22.46 25.34
C THR A 99 -35.95 -22.11 25.18
N ALA A 100 -36.30 -21.16 24.31
CA ALA A 100 -37.70 -20.79 24.06
C ALA A 100 -38.54 -21.93 23.45
N ALA A 101 -37.89 -22.85 22.72
CA ALA A 101 -38.55 -24.04 22.18
C ALA A 101 -38.83 -25.09 23.25
N LEU A 102 -38.05 -25.10 24.34
CA LEU A 102 -38.17 -26.05 25.45
C LEU A 102 -39.03 -25.49 26.62
N CYS A 103 -39.25 -24.18 26.67
CA CYS A 103 -40.02 -23.52 27.73
C CYS A 103 -41.46 -23.22 27.31
N GLU A 104 -42.38 -23.37 28.26
CA GLU A 104 -43.80 -23.06 28.09
C GLU A 104 -44.29 -21.99 29.09
N GLY A 105 -45.48 -21.45 28.87
CA GLY A 105 -46.12 -20.48 29.78
C GLY A 105 -45.36 -19.16 29.97
N GLY A 106 -45.31 -18.67 31.20
CA GLY A 106 -44.78 -17.33 31.53
C GLY A 106 -43.28 -17.14 31.24
N ASP A 107 -42.49 -18.22 31.26
CA ASP A 107 -41.06 -18.15 30.98
C ASP A 107 -40.76 -18.03 29.49
N LYS A 108 -41.59 -18.64 28.63
CA LYS A 108 -41.56 -18.40 27.17
C LYS A 108 -41.73 -16.92 26.83
N ALA A 109 -42.64 -16.23 27.52
CA ALA A 109 -42.87 -14.79 27.32
C ALA A 109 -41.68 -13.93 27.77
N LYS A 110 -40.95 -14.32 28.82
CA LYS A 110 -39.70 -13.65 29.22
C LYS A 110 -38.60 -13.86 28.19
N ILE A 111 -38.39 -15.10 27.74
CA ILE A 111 -37.36 -15.44 26.75
C ILE A 111 -37.65 -14.74 25.41
N ASN A 112 -38.90 -14.70 24.94
CA ASN A 112 -39.27 -13.98 23.72
C ASN A 112 -38.99 -12.47 23.81
N ARG A 113 -39.17 -11.86 24.99
CA ARG A 113 -38.76 -10.46 25.22
C ARG A 113 -37.25 -10.28 25.12
N MET A 114 -36.47 -11.24 25.62
CA MET A 114 -35.01 -11.23 25.49
C MET A 114 -34.58 -11.41 24.04
N ILE A 115 -35.21 -12.33 23.29
CA ILE A 115 -34.98 -12.52 21.84
C ILE A 115 -35.22 -11.21 21.09
N ALA A 116 -36.36 -10.55 21.31
CA ALA A 116 -36.68 -9.28 20.65
C ALA A 116 -35.65 -8.18 20.95
N ARG A 117 -35.19 -8.08 22.21
CA ARG A 117 -34.12 -7.14 22.59
C ARG A 117 -32.78 -7.49 21.93
N MET A 118 -32.43 -8.77 21.86
CA MET A 118 -31.20 -9.24 21.20
C MET A 118 -31.23 -8.97 19.70
N GLU A 119 -32.36 -9.19 19.03
CA GLU A 119 -32.54 -8.86 17.61
C GLU A 119 -32.39 -7.35 17.35
N LYS A 120 -32.91 -6.51 18.27
CA LYS A 120 -32.71 -5.05 18.21
C LYS A 120 -31.23 -4.69 18.39
N LEU A 121 -30.52 -5.35 19.30
CA LEU A 121 -29.07 -5.18 19.46
C LEU A 121 -28.32 -5.55 18.18
N MET A 122 -28.65 -6.68 17.54
CA MET A 122 -28.02 -7.07 16.26
C MET A 122 -28.28 -6.04 15.14
N LYS A 123 -29.47 -5.45 15.07
CA LYS A 123 -29.75 -4.36 14.13
C LYS A 123 -28.83 -3.16 14.39
N ARG A 124 -28.64 -2.77 15.66
CA ARG A 124 -27.71 -1.70 16.05
C ARG A 124 -26.26 -2.04 15.72
N THR A 125 -25.83 -3.28 15.94
CA THR A 125 -24.49 -3.75 15.58
C THR A 125 -24.21 -3.55 14.09
N ARG A 126 -25.15 -3.93 13.21
CA ARG A 126 -25.02 -3.72 11.75
C ARG A 126 -24.94 -2.24 11.38
N VAL A 127 -25.73 -1.40 12.05
CA VAL A 127 -25.67 0.05 11.85
C VAL A 127 -24.30 0.60 12.27
N LYS A 128 -23.80 0.21 13.45
CA LYS A 128 -22.48 0.64 13.94
C LYS A 128 -21.35 0.24 13.00
N ILE A 129 -21.36 -0.98 12.45
CA ILE A 129 -20.39 -1.41 11.43
C ILE A 129 -20.39 -0.44 10.23
N ARG A 130 -21.56 -0.09 9.71
CA ARG A 130 -21.66 0.84 8.57
C ARG A 130 -21.16 2.25 8.89
N HIS A 131 -21.32 2.72 10.13
CA HIS A 131 -20.76 4.02 10.53
C HIS A 131 -19.24 3.97 10.61
N LEU A 132 -18.68 2.95 11.27
CA LEU A 132 -17.23 2.77 11.36
C LEU A 132 -16.58 2.62 9.98
N ASP A 133 -17.21 1.87 9.06
CA ASP A 133 -16.72 1.71 7.68
C ASP A 133 -16.68 3.07 6.94
N LYS A 134 -17.68 3.94 7.17
CA LYS A 134 -17.73 5.29 6.58
C LYS A 134 -16.69 6.23 7.21
N GLU A 135 -16.55 6.20 8.53
CA GLU A 135 -15.53 6.97 9.26
C GLU A 135 -14.13 6.61 8.74
N GLU A 136 -13.82 5.33 8.62
CA GLU A 136 -12.52 4.86 8.10
C GLU A 136 -12.30 5.26 6.62
N GLN A 137 -13.36 5.24 5.80
CA GLN A 137 -13.29 5.72 4.42
C GLN A 137 -12.97 7.22 4.36
N LEU A 138 -13.62 8.04 5.19
CA LEU A 138 -13.38 9.48 5.25
C LEU A 138 -11.96 9.79 5.74
N GLU A 139 -11.46 9.07 6.75
CA GLU A 139 -10.07 9.21 7.20
C GLU A 139 -9.06 8.87 6.10
N ARG A 140 -9.30 7.79 5.35
CA ARG A 140 -8.46 7.43 4.20
C ARG A 140 -8.50 8.49 3.10
N GLN A 141 -9.67 9.06 2.81
CA GLN A 141 -9.81 10.14 1.83
C GLN A 141 -9.08 11.40 2.27
N LYS A 142 -9.26 11.82 3.52
CA LYS A 142 -8.54 12.97 4.11
C LYS A 142 -7.03 12.79 3.99
N ARG A 143 -6.50 11.63 4.40
CA ARG A 143 -5.06 11.32 4.31
C ARG A 143 -4.54 11.34 2.88
N ARG A 144 -5.34 10.90 1.90
CA ARG A 144 -4.97 10.96 0.47
C ARG A 144 -4.94 12.40 -0.03
N ALA A 145 -5.96 13.18 0.28
CA ALA A 145 -6.05 14.59 -0.11
C ALA A 145 -4.90 15.42 0.46
N GLU A 146 -4.53 15.21 1.73
CA GLU A 146 -3.39 15.86 2.38
C GLU A 146 -2.07 15.56 1.63
N LYS A 147 -1.81 14.28 1.38
CA LYS A 147 -0.61 13.85 0.62
C LYS A 147 -0.58 14.42 -0.79
N GLU A 148 -1.71 14.45 -1.48
CA GLU A 148 -1.79 14.99 -2.83
C GLU A 148 -1.54 16.50 -2.84
N GLN A 149 -2.08 17.25 -1.87
CA GLN A 149 -1.79 18.67 -1.72
C GLN A 149 -0.32 18.94 -1.44
N GLU A 150 0.30 18.16 -0.56
CA GLU A 150 1.75 18.25 -0.29
C GLU A 150 2.57 17.96 -1.55
N GLN A 151 2.22 16.93 -2.32
CA GLN A 151 2.89 16.59 -3.57
C GLN A 151 2.72 17.68 -4.63
N LYS A 152 1.53 18.28 -4.76
CA LYS A 152 1.27 19.40 -5.68
C LYS A 152 2.12 20.61 -5.30
N LYS A 153 2.18 20.96 -4.01
CA LYS A 153 3.04 22.05 -3.51
C LYS A 153 4.51 21.77 -3.80
N ALA A 154 5.00 20.57 -3.47
CA ALA A 154 6.38 20.17 -3.73
C ALA A 154 6.72 20.17 -5.23
N GLY A 155 5.81 19.70 -6.08
CA GLY A 155 5.93 19.72 -7.54
C GLY A 155 6.05 21.14 -8.07
N SER A 156 5.14 22.04 -7.67
CA SER A 156 5.17 23.44 -8.10
C SER A 156 6.49 24.15 -7.73
N LEU A 157 7.01 23.93 -6.52
CA LEU A 157 8.30 24.48 -6.09
C LEU A 157 9.47 23.89 -6.89
N ARG A 158 9.42 22.59 -7.20
CA ARG A 158 10.43 21.92 -8.02
C ARG A 158 10.46 22.49 -9.44
N ASP A 159 9.30 22.74 -10.04
CA ASP A 159 9.17 23.30 -11.37
C ASP A 159 9.62 24.76 -11.43
N GLU A 160 9.34 25.55 -10.39
CA GLU A 160 9.86 26.92 -10.26
C GLU A 160 11.40 26.92 -10.18
N LEU A 161 11.99 26.08 -9.33
CA LEU A 161 13.45 25.95 -9.22
C LEU A 161 14.08 25.50 -10.53
N ASN A 162 13.47 24.52 -11.21
CA ASN A 162 13.95 24.04 -12.50
C ASN A 162 13.88 25.15 -13.57
N SER A 163 12.81 25.94 -13.59
CA SER A 163 12.64 27.07 -14.50
C SER A 163 13.70 28.14 -14.25
N ARG A 164 13.95 28.50 -12.98
CA ARG A 164 15.03 29.44 -12.61
C ARG A 164 16.41 28.92 -13.01
N ARG A 165 16.71 27.64 -12.73
CA ARG A 165 17.98 26.99 -13.11
C ARG A 165 18.17 26.91 -14.63
N LYS A 166 17.10 26.63 -15.38
CA LYS A 166 17.12 26.58 -16.85
C LYS A 166 17.33 27.97 -17.45
N LYS A 167 16.67 28.99 -16.91
CA LYS A 167 16.85 30.39 -17.30
C LYS A 167 18.31 30.82 -17.11
N ARG A 168 18.85 30.64 -15.90
CA ARG A 168 20.26 30.93 -15.59
C ARG A 168 21.23 30.23 -16.55
N ARG A 169 21.09 28.92 -16.76
CA ARG A 169 21.97 28.17 -17.68
C ARG A 169 21.90 28.69 -19.13
N ARG A 170 20.72 29.12 -19.58
CA ARG A 170 20.56 29.72 -20.92
C ARG A 170 21.28 31.07 -21.01
N GLU A 171 21.12 31.91 -20.00
CA GLU A 171 21.77 33.23 -19.95
C GLU A 171 23.30 33.10 -19.91
N GLU A 172 23.83 32.21 -19.06
CA GLU A 172 25.26 31.91 -18.96
C GLU A 172 25.82 31.35 -20.29
N ALA A 173 25.12 30.40 -20.92
CA ALA A 173 25.53 29.84 -22.21
C ALA A 173 25.51 30.89 -23.33
N ASN A 174 24.49 31.74 -23.37
CA ASN A 174 24.40 32.84 -24.33
C ASN A 174 25.53 33.85 -24.14
N TYR A 175 25.87 34.17 -22.88
CA TYR A 175 27.01 35.05 -22.57
C TYR A 175 28.32 34.44 -23.04
N ALA A 176 28.59 33.18 -22.68
CA ALA A 176 29.80 32.47 -23.12
C ALA A 176 29.90 32.38 -24.66
N MET A 177 28.79 32.15 -25.35
CA MET A 177 28.74 32.12 -26.81
C MET A 177 29.03 33.51 -27.42
N LYS A 178 28.49 34.58 -26.82
CA LYS A 178 28.72 35.95 -27.25
C LYS A 178 30.19 36.34 -27.09
N GLU A 179 30.81 36.00 -25.96
CA GLU A 179 32.24 36.27 -25.73
C GLU A 179 33.12 35.44 -26.68
N ALA A 180 32.81 34.15 -26.88
CA ALA A 180 33.54 33.32 -27.85
C ALA A 180 33.42 33.86 -29.29
N ALA A 181 32.27 34.44 -29.66
CA ALA A 181 32.10 35.12 -30.95
C ALA A 181 32.91 36.42 -31.02
N ARG A 182 32.95 37.21 -29.94
CA ARG A 182 33.80 38.40 -29.84
C ARG A 182 35.28 38.07 -29.95
N ASP A 183 35.74 37.01 -29.29
CA ASP A 183 37.13 36.54 -29.40
C ASP A 183 37.46 36.11 -30.83
N ARG A 184 36.52 35.44 -31.51
CA ARG A 184 36.66 35.06 -32.91
C ARG A 184 36.66 36.26 -33.86
N GLU A 185 35.84 37.27 -33.60
CA GLU A 185 35.85 38.54 -34.34
C GLU A 185 37.16 39.30 -34.12
N ALA A 186 37.64 39.39 -32.88
CA ALA A 186 38.92 40.02 -32.54
C ALA A 186 40.08 39.29 -33.22
N ALA A 187 40.12 37.95 -33.15
CA ALA A 187 41.11 37.12 -33.83
C ALA A 187 41.01 37.18 -35.36
N GLY A 188 39.80 37.29 -35.92
CA GLY A 188 39.54 37.42 -37.35
C GLY A 188 39.82 38.82 -37.92
N SER A 189 39.72 39.86 -37.09
CA SER A 189 40.07 41.24 -37.46
C SER A 189 41.59 41.49 -37.48
N GLY A 190 42.39 40.56 -36.95
CA GLY A 190 43.85 40.60 -36.95
C GLY A 190 44.53 39.81 -38.08
N GLY A 191 43.83 39.36 -39.11
CA GLY A 191 44.40 38.39 -40.07
C GLY A 191 43.85 38.40 -41.50
N PHE A 192 43.32 39.51 -42.01
CA PHE A 192 42.83 39.59 -43.41
C PHE A 192 43.62 40.57 -44.30
N PHE A 193 44.94 40.67 -44.11
CA PHE A 193 45.80 41.31 -45.12
C PHE A 193 47.20 40.69 -45.15
N GLU A 194 47.31 39.40 -45.41
CA GLU A 194 48.43 38.86 -46.21
C GLU A 194 48.27 37.37 -46.45
N ASN A 195 48.21 37.03 -47.74
CA ASN A 195 48.73 35.83 -48.40
C ASN A 195 47.77 35.29 -49.47
N ALA A 196 47.47 36.14 -50.44
CA ALA A 196 46.86 35.75 -51.72
C ALA A 196 47.94 35.36 -52.77
N ALA A 197 49.16 35.02 -52.36
CA ALA A 197 50.27 34.85 -53.29
C ALA A 197 51.31 33.80 -52.86
N ALA A 198 50.90 32.62 -52.38
CA ALA A 198 51.81 31.47 -52.31
C ALA A 198 51.05 30.16 -52.03
N GLN A 199 50.48 29.54 -53.08
CA GLN A 199 50.41 28.08 -53.22
C GLN A 199 49.85 27.69 -54.59
N SER A 200 50.60 28.07 -55.63
CA SER A 200 50.61 27.37 -56.91
C SER A 200 51.67 26.28 -56.85
N ALA A 201 51.32 25.03 -56.53
CA ALA A 201 52.02 23.81 -56.96
C ALA A 201 51.42 22.50 -56.37
N ALA A 202 50.52 21.87 -57.16
CA ALA A 202 50.35 20.41 -57.39
C ALA A 202 49.97 19.44 -56.24
N PRO A 203 49.55 18.19 -56.54
CA PRO A 203 48.64 17.69 -57.58
C PRO A 203 47.43 16.90 -56.97
N LEU A 204 46.45 16.62 -57.84
CA LEU A 204 45.19 15.90 -57.58
C LEU A 204 45.38 14.45 -57.09
N PRO A 205 44.58 13.94 -56.13
CA PRO A 205 44.33 12.50 -55.99
C PRO A 205 43.18 12.04 -56.92
N PRO A 206 43.23 10.80 -57.45
CA PRO A 206 42.25 10.30 -58.40
C PRO A 206 40.90 10.01 -57.75
N ALA A 207 39.85 10.28 -58.52
CA ALA A 207 38.49 9.85 -58.27
C ALA A 207 38.39 8.32 -58.37
N ASP A 208 37.86 7.69 -57.33
CA ASP A 208 36.85 6.61 -57.42
C ASP A 208 36.63 5.99 -56.03
N SER A 209 35.48 6.27 -55.42
CA SER A 209 34.64 5.24 -54.80
C SER A 209 33.30 5.83 -54.39
N PHE A 210 32.31 5.34 -55.12
CA PHE A 210 30.88 5.55 -55.01
C PHE A 210 30.34 4.93 -53.70
N ALA A 211 29.66 5.71 -52.85
CA ALA A 211 28.56 5.23 -52.00
C ALA A 211 27.82 6.40 -51.33
N PRO A 212 26.48 6.50 -51.47
CA PRO A 212 25.69 7.60 -50.91
C PRO A 212 25.23 7.26 -49.48
N ALA A 213 25.42 8.19 -48.55
CA ALA A 213 24.67 8.22 -47.30
C ALA A 213 24.07 9.62 -47.16
N GLN A 214 22.86 9.79 -47.68
CA GLN A 214 22.06 10.97 -47.46
C GLN A 214 21.75 11.10 -45.98
N ALA A 215 22.12 12.24 -45.41
CA ALA A 215 21.46 12.81 -44.25
C ALA A 215 20.58 13.96 -44.75
N GLY A 216 19.27 13.84 -44.52
CA GLY A 216 18.25 14.87 -44.69
C GLY A 216 16.96 14.26 -44.15
N LEU A 217 16.57 14.55 -42.90
CA LEU A 217 15.87 15.76 -42.47
C LEU A 217 14.58 15.95 -43.28
N GLU A 218 13.43 15.67 -42.66
CA GLU A 218 12.33 16.64 -42.52
C GLU A 218 11.07 16.02 -41.90
N THR A 219 10.55 16.75 -40.90
CA THR A 219 9.14 17.04 -40.61
C THR A 219 8.14 15.90 -40.41
N ALA A 220 7.71 15.80 -39.14
CA ALA A 220 6.38 15.37 -38.78
C ALA A 220 5.33 16.40 -39.26
N PRO A 221 4.20 15.95 -39.82
CA PRO A 221 2.93 16.65 -39.69
C PRO A 221 2.06 15.97 -38.64
N ALA A 222 1.41 16.81 -37.86
CA ALA A 222 0.26 16.49 -37.03
C ALA A 222 -0.89 15.87 -37.85
N GLU A 223 -1.84 15.26 -37.13
CA GLU A 223 -3.29 15.21 -37.37
C GLU A 223 -3.87 13.79 -37.21
N GLY A 224 -4.96 13.67 -36.44
CA GLY A 224 -5.91 12.57 -36.62
C GLY A 224 -6.07 11.55 -35.49
N GLY A 225 -6.22 11.97 -34.24
CA GLY A 225 -6.82 11.13 -33.20
C GLY A 225 -8.35 11.12 -33.34
N THR A 226 -8.93 10.07 -33.92
CA THR A 226 -10.38 9.83 -33.89
C THR A 226 -10.76 9.13 -32.59
N LEU A 227 -11.54 9.85 -31.77
CA LEU A 227 -12.26 9.34 -30.61
C LEU A 227 -13.46 8.52 -31.11
N ASP A 228 -13.48 7.22 -30.80
CA ASP A 228 -14.69 6.39 -30.90
C ASP A 228 -15.35 6.37 -29.52
N VAL A 229 -16.48 7.06 -29.40
CA VAL A 229 -17.43 6.97 -28.28
C VAL A 229 -18.74 6.51 -28.89
N SER A 230 -19.05 5.23 -28.72
CA SER A 230 -20.39 4.69 -28.98
C SER A 230 -21.22 4.82 -27.70
N VAL A 231 -22.36 5.50 -27.85
CA VAL A 231 -23.48 5.64 -26.89
C VAL A 231 -24.40 4.43 -27.01
#